data_AF-A0A5S6QR29-F1
#
_entry.id   AF-A0A5S6QR29-F1
#
_cell.length_a   1.000
_cell.length_b   1.000
_cell.length_c   1.000
_cell.angle_alpha   90.00
_cell.angle_beta   90.00
_cell.angle_gamma   90.00
#
_symmetry.space_group_name_H-M   'P 1'
#
loop_
_entity.id
_entity.type
_entity.pdbx_description
1 polymer ?
#
loop_
_entity_poly.entity_id
_entity_poly.type
_entity_poly.pdbx_seq_one_letter_code
_entity_poly.pdbx_strand_id
1 'polypeptide(L)'
;MPPKDETLEVKRARLLYQSKKRGILENDILLGNFFDACGSQLSAEQLEAYDDLVNGGHAEWDLYYWICGIRPAPPEVTSDVLRMIIAFAQSYHKKM
;
A
#
# COMPACT_ATOMS: atom_id res chain seq x y z
N MET A 1 14.51 12.44 -4.02
CA MET A 1 13.53 12.71 -5.08
C MET A 1 13.54 11.53 -6.04
N PRO A 2 12.38 10.94 -6.38
CA PRO A 2 12.36 9.95 -7.44
C PRO A 2 12.73 10.60 -8.79
N PRO A 3 13.43 9.88 -9.67
CA PRO A 3 13.77 10.38 -11.00
C PRO A 3 12.49 10.58 -11.83
N LYS A 4 12.36 11.74 -12.48
CA LYS A 4 11.18 12.16 -13.25
C LYS A 4 10.92 11.33 -14.53
N ASP A 5 11.72 10.31 -14.81
CA ASP A 5 11.69 9.45 -16.00
C ASP A 5 11.74 7.95 -15.63
N GLU A 6 11.28 7.58 -14.43
CA GLU A 6 11.20 6.15 -14.08
C GLU A 6 10.07 5.45 -14.84
N THR A 7 10.37 4.31 -15.46
CA THR A 7 9.33 3.46 -16.06
C THR A 7 8.41 2.92 -14.95
N LEU A 8 7.16 2.59 -15.32
CA LEU A 8 6.20 2.01 -14.38
C LEU A 8 6.75 0.76 -13.66
N GLU A 9 7.59 0.00 -14.34
CA GLU A 9 8.26 -1.18 -13.79
C GLU A 9 9.26 -0.83 -12.68
N VAL A 10 10.06 0.22 -12.88
CA VAL A 10 11.00 0.71 -11.85
C VAL A 10 10.25 1.23 -10.64
N LYS A 11 9.18 2.00 -10.86
CA LYS A 11 8.32 2.51 -9.78
C LYS A 11 7.70 1.36 -8.99
N ARG A 12 7.19 0.34 -9.67
CA ARG A 12 6.65 -0.87 -9.04
C ARG A 12 7.69 -1.60 -8.20
N ALA A 13 8.88 -1.81 -8.73
CA ALA A 13 9.97 -2.46 -7.99
C ALA A 13 10.36 -1.67 -6.74
N ARG A 14 10.46 -0.34 -6.84
CA ARG A 14 10.74 0.55 -5.72
C ARG A 14 9.63 0.48 -4.66
N LEU A 15 8.36 0.54 -5.08
CA LEU A 15 7.20 0.45 -4.19
C LEU A 15 7.11 -0.90 -3.50
N LEU A 16 7.35 -2.01 -4.21
CA LEU A 16 7.42 -3.34 -3.64
C LEU A 16 8.51 -3.42 -2.55
N TYR A 17 9.70 -2.89 -2.85
CA TYR A 17 10.79 -2.85 -1.87
C TYR A 17 10.44 -2.02 -0.64
N GLN A 18 9.82 -0.85 -0.81
CA GLN A 18 9.36 0.00 0.30
C GLN A 18 8.24 -0.68 1.11
N SER A 19 7.39 -1.47 0.46
CA SER A 19 6.31 -2.22 1.10
C SER A 19 6.82 -3.39 1.94
N LYS A 20 7.95 -3.99 1.52
CA LYS A 20 8.68 -5.07 2.20
C LYS A 20 9.76 -4.58 3.17
N LYS A 21 9.78 -3.28 3.47
CA LYS A 21 10.74 -2.69 4.41
C LYS A 21 10.01 -1.71 5.33
N ARG A 22 9.00 -2.23 6.02
CA ARG A 22 8.26 -1.49 7.05
C ARG A 22 8.85 -1.75 8.43
N GLY A 23 8.60 -0.85 9.36
CA GLY A 23 9.00 -0.92 10.76
C GLY A 23 8.14 -1.85 11.61
N ILE A 24 6.91 -2.21 11.19
CA ILE A 24 6.13 -3.32 11.76
C ILE A 24 5.96 -4.49 10.78
N LEU A 25 6.03 -5.72 11.30
CA LEU A 25 5.93 -6.95 10.51
C LEU A 25 4.55 -7.12 9.88
N GLU A 26 3.50 -6.71 10.59
CA GLU A 26 2.12 -6.84 10.11
C GLU A 26 1.88 -6.06 8.82
N ASN A 27 2.38 -4.81 8.73
CA ASN A 27 2.28 -4.01 7.51
C ASN A 27 3.14 -4.59 6.38
N ASP A 28 4.32 -5.12 6.72
CA ASP A 28 5.21 -5.76 5.75
C ASP A 28 4.51 -6.91 5.03
N ILE A 29 3.87 -7.79 5.81
CA ILE A 29 3.14 -8.95 5.29
C ILE A 29 1.91 -8.49 4.49
N LEU A 30 1.10 -7.58 5.04
CA LEU A 30 -0.13 -7.12 4.38
C LEU A 30 0.15 -6.41 3.06
N LEU A 31 1.03 -5.41 3.09
CA LEU A 31 1.37 -4.60 1.92
C LEU A 31 2.21 -5.39 0.92
N GLY A 32 3.15 -6.21 1.40
CA GLY A 32 3.96 -7.08 0.58
C GLY A 32 3.11 -8.06 -0.24
N ASN A 33 2.17 -8.77 0.43
CA ASN A 33 1.27 -9.71 -0.24
C ASN A 33 0.28 -9.00 -1.18
N PHE A 34 -0.25 -7.85 -0.76
CA PHE A 34 -1.11 -7.04 -1.63
C PHE A 34 -0.38 -6.62 -2.90
N PHE A 35 0.85 -6.12 -2.78
CA PHE A 35 1.62 -5.66 -3.93
C PHE A 35 2.07 -6.82 -4.82
N ASP A 36 2.35 -7.99 -4.25
CA ASP A 36 2.66 -9.20 -5.02
C ASP A 36 1.45 -9.65 -5.88
N ALA A 37 0.25 -9.62 -5.29
CA ALA A 37 -0.99 -10.01 -5.96
C ALA A 37 -1.52 -8.95 -6.96
N CYS A 38 -1.53 -7.68 -6.57
CA CYS A 38 -2.20 -6.60 -7.31
C CYS A 38 -1.22 -5.62 -7.97
N GLY A 39 0.04 -5.53 -7.53
CA GLY A 39 1.00 -4.49 -7.95
C GLY A 39 1.29 -4.47 -9.46
N SER A 40 1.22 -5.63 -10.12
CA SER A 40 1.37 -5.74 -11.58
C SER A 40 0.16 -5.19 -12.34
N GLN A 41 -1.02 -5.17 -11.72
CA GLN A 41 -2.28 -4.70 -12.29
C GLN A 41 -2.56 -3.22 -11.98
N LEU A 42 -1.83 -2.62 -11.03
CA LEU A 42 -2.00 -1.21 -10.68
C LEU A 42 -1.56 -0.29 -11.83
N SER A 43 -2.42 0.67 -12.15
CA SER A 43 -2.16 1.75 -13.11
C SER A 43 -1.19 2.81 -12.54
N ALA A 44 -0.66 3.68 -13.39
CA ALA A 44 0.27 4.74 -12.99
C ALA A 44 -0.28 5.61 -11.83
N GLU A 45 -1.54 6.05 -11.97
CA GLU A 45 -2.24 6.87 -10.98
C GLU A 45 -2.45 6.11 -9.65
N GLN A 46 -2.69 4.80 -9.73
CA GLN A 46 -2.82 3.95 -8.54
C GLN A 46 -1.48 3.76 -7.85
N LEU A 47 -0.39 3.58 -8.60
CA LEU A 47 0.95 3.51 -8.03
C LEU A 47 1.34 4.84 -7.36
N GLU A 48 0.88 5.98 -7.88
CA GLU A 48 1.05 7.28 -7.25
C GLU A 48 0.27 7.41 -5.95
N ALA A 49 -1.02 7.07 -5.97
CA ALA A 49 -1.83 7.05 -4.76
C ALA A 49 -1.28 6.08 -3.71
N TYR A 50 -0.71 4.95 -4.14
CA TYR A 50 -0.02 4.01 -3.27
C TYR A 50 1.26 4.63 -2.70
N ASP A 51 2.11 5.23 -3.54
CA ASP A 51 3.35 5.89 -3.10
C ASP A 51 3.07 6.97 -2.06
N ASP A 52 2.03 7.78 -2.27
CA ASP A 52 1.60 8.78 -1.31
C ASP A 52 1.09 8.15 -0.01
N LEU A 53 0.24 7.11 -0.09
CA LEU A 53 -0.23 6.37 1.10
C LEU A 53 0.93 5.73 1.87
N VAL A 54 1.94 5.20 1.20
CA VAL A 54 3.04 4.48 1.85
C VAL A 54 4.18 5.38 2.31
N ASN A 55 4.45 6.47 1.59
CA ASN A 55 5.59 7.37 1.83
C ASN A 55 5.16 8.77 2.31
N GLY A 56 3.87 9.07 2.40
CA GLY A 56 3.28 10.34 2.83
C GLY A 56 3.48 10.70 4.31
N GLY A 57 4.35 9.97 5.03
CA GLY A 57 4.73 10.28 6.40
C GLY A 57 3.72 9.82 7.47
N HIS A 58 2.81 8.90 7.12
CA HIS A 58 1.87 8.32 8.09
C HIS A 58 2.56 7.39 9.08
N ALA A 59 2.07 7.37 10.33
CA ALA A 59 2.54 6.41 11.32
C ALA A 59 2.14 4.99 10.92
N GLU A 60 3.03 4.03 11.14
CA GLU A 60 2.84 2.65 10.69
C GLU A 60 1.63 1.98 11.35
N TRP A 61 1.40 2.27 12.63
CA TRP A 61 0.22 1.79 13.36
C TRP A 61 -1.07 2.40 12.83
N ASP A 62 -1.09 3.69 12.46
CA ASP A 62 -2.27 4.30 11.86
C ASP A 62 -2.58 3.67 10.50
N LEU A 63 -1.56 3.44 9.66
CA LEU A 63 -1.71 2.73 8.39
C LEU A 63 -2.31 1.33 8.61
N TYR A 64 -1.80 0.58 9.58
CA TYR A 64 -2.35 -0.72 9.96
C TYR A 64 -3.81 -0.63 10.39
N TYR A 65 -4.16 0.32 11.26
CA TYR A 65 -5.54 0.50 11.71
C TYR A 65 -6.51 0.86 10.59
N TRP A 66 -6.07 1.65 9.61
CA TRP A 66 -6.86 1.98 8.43
C TRP A 66 -7.09 0.75 7.54
N ILE A 67 -6.03 -0.02 7.28
CA ILE A 67 -6.08 -1.24 6.46
C ILE A 67 -6.98 -2.30 7.10
N CYS A 68 -6.88 -2.48 8.41
CA CYS A 68 -7.71 -3.41 9.17
C CYS A 68 -9.14 -2.90 9.38
N GLY A 69 -9.46 -1.66 9.00
CA GLY A 69 -10.75 -1.04 9.25
C GLY A 69 -11.05 -0.79 10.73
N ILE A 70 -10.02 -0.77 11.59
CA ILE A 70 -10.13 -0.47 13.02
C ILE A 70 -10.38 1.03 13.23
N ARG A 71 -9.81 1.87 12.35
CA ARG A 71 -10.05 3.32 12.31
C ARG A 71 -10.45 3.78 10.91
N PRO A 72 -11.34 4.78 10.80
CA PRO A 72 -11.59 5.43 9.53
C PRO A 72 -10.33 6.18 9.07
N ALA A 73 -9.95 5.98 7.82
CA ALA A 73 -8.87 6.73 7.21
C ALA A 73 -9.34 8.17 6.92
N PRO A 74 -8.51 9.20 7.14
CA PRO A 74 -8.86 10.56 6.78
C PRO A 74 -9.16 10.69 5.27
N PRO A 75 -9.99 11.64 4.86
CA PRO A 75 -10.34 11.83 3.44
C PRO A 75 -9.11 12.12 2.56
N GLU A 76 -8.05 12.69 3.15
CA GLU A 76 -6.78 12.99 2.49
C GLU A 76 -6.02 11.73 2.03
N VAL A 77 -6.15 10.62 2.76
CA VAL A 77 -5.51 9.33 2.44
C VAL A 77 -6.48 8.32 1.82
N THR A 78 -7.77 8.68 1.76
CA THR A 78 -8.82 7.79 1.26
C THR A 78 -8.77 7.75 -0.26
N SER A 79 -7.98 6.81 -0.78
CA SER A 79 -7.81 6.57 -2.21
C SER A 79 -8.41 5.23 -2.62
N ASP A 80 -8.68 5.03 -3.92
CA ASP A 80 -9.14 3.74 -4.45
C ASP A 80 -8.20 2.59 -4.07
N VAL A 81 -6.89 2.86 -4.05
CA VAL A 81 -5.89 1.86 -3.64
C VAL A 81 -6.02 1.47 -2.18
N LEU A 82 -6.29 2.41 -1.28
CA LEU A 82 -6.53 2.08 0.13
C LEU A 82 -7.74 1.13 0.26
N ARG A 83 -8.81 1.38 -0.48
CA ARG A 83 -9.99 0.50 -0.52
C ARG A 83 -9.63 -0.89 -1.05
N MET A 84 -8.79 -0.98 -2.08
CA MET A 84 -8.29 -2.25 -2.60
C MET A 84 -7.47 -3.01 -1.56
N ILE A 85 -6.59 -2.33 -0.81
CA ILE A 85 -5.79 -2.94 0.26
C ILE A 85 -6.71 -3.45 1.38
N ILE A 86 -7.69 -2.65 1.82
CA ILE A 86 -8.66 -3.06 2.85
C ILE A 86 -9.44 -4.30 2.39
N ALA A 87 -9.94 -4.31 1.15
CA ALA A 87 -10.64 -5.45 0.58
C ALA A 87 -9.75 -6.71 0.51
N PHE A 88 -8.48 -6.55 0.13
CA PHE A 88 -7.51 -7.64 0.11
C PHE A 88 -7.23 -8.17 1.52
N ALA A 89 -7.00 -7.28 2.51
CA ALA A 89 -6.75 -7.65 3.90
C ALA A 89 -7.94 -8.41 4.51
N GLN A 90 -9.17 -7.96 4.25
CA GLN A 90 -10.38 -8.67 4.69
C GLN A 90 -10.52 -10.05 4.03
N SER A 91 -10.20 -10.16 2.73
CA SER A 91 -10.19 -11.45 2.04
C SER A 91 -9.10 -12.39 2.55
N TYR A 92 -7.95 -11.85 2.98
CA TYR A 92 -6.83 -12.62 3.50
C TYR A 92 -7.12 -13.16 4.90
N HIS A 93 -7.73 -12.35 5.77
CA HIS A 93 -8.14 -12.77 7.11
C HIS A 93 -9.16 -13.92 7.09
N LYS A 94 -10.03 -13.98 6.07
CA LYS A 94 -11.05 -15.03 5.92
C LYS A 94 -10.51 -16.39 5.43
N LYS A 95 -9.23 -16.45 5.04
CA LYS A 95 -8.55 -17.68 4.58
C LYS A 95 -7.68 -18.34 5.66
N MET A 96 -7.65 -17.81 6.88
CA MET A 96 -7.00 -18.42 8.04
C MET A 96 -8.01 -19.12 8.94
#